data_AF-A0A4Y2KJD5-F1
#
_entry.id   AF-A0A4Y2KJD5-F1
#
_cell.length_a   1.000
_cell.length_b   1.000
_cell.length_c   1.000
_cell.angle_alpha   90.00
_cell.angle_beta   90.00
_cell.angle_gamma   90.00
#
_symmetry.space_group_name_H-M   'P 1'
#
loop_
_entity.id
_entity.type
_entity.pdbx_description
1 polymer ?
#
loop_
_entity_poly.entity_id
_entity_poly.type
_entity_poly.pdbx_seq_one_letter_code
_entity_poly.pdbx_strand_id
1 'polypeptide(L)'
;MQTSPSEKFFKSDKFTNELVLRLGQSEYEDINVLISNADPNSRFPQLNPFTLQSFIKDKINRHNSIQNMKFTRQGKIILTTQDPVCAAELLNLEKVVNIPVSTNVIWEDITSRFLLYDIPTTVSLPEVAAELSKNNEIEIVEIRRFVKQNNTQETSPVLVTMLGTRLPGYMKIWFTNQRIQSFIDRPRQCTKCYSFMHPSRVCEKIPVCHSCGVIHSGICQVPQKCVNCQGDHSATSKGCPLYIKEQNIMELKCRNHLTIAEA
;
A
#
# COMPACT_ATOMS: atom_id res chain seq x y z
N MET A 1 -36.75 -0.75 3.16
CA MET A 1 -35.60 -0.80 4.10
C MET A 1 -34.40 -0.25 3.35
N GLN A 2 -33.94 0.93 3.73
CA GLN A 2 -32.83 1.64 3.08
C GLN A 2 -31.52 0.88 3.36
N THR A 3 -30.83 0.46 2.30
CA THR A 3 -29.49 -0.12 2.37
C THR A 3 -28.51 0.97 2.83
N SER A 4 -27.91 0.75 4.01
CA SER A 4 -26.87 1.59 4.61
C SER A 4 -25.61 1.62 3.71
N PRO A 5 -24.74 2.64 3.85
CA PRO A 5 -23.53 2.77 3.05
C PRO A 5 -22.53 1.67 3.44
N SER A 6 -22.21 0.81 2.47
CA SER A 6 -21.15 -0.21 2.45
C SER A 6 -20.56 -0.66 3.80
N GLU A 7 -21.22 -1.60 4.50
CA GLU A 7 -20.67 -2.36 5.65
C GLU A 7 -19.40 -3.18 5.32
N LYS A 8 -18.93 -3.12 4.07
CA LYS A 8 -17.82 -3.89 3.50
C LYS A 8 -16.45 -3.26 3.75
N PHE A 9 -16.43 -2.01 4.18
CA PHE A 9 -15.21 -1.24 4.36
C PHE A 9 -15.30 -0.40 5.62
N PHE A 10 -14.29 -0.51 6.46
CA PHE A 10 -14.06 0.33 7.61
C PHE A 10 -12.73 1.03 7.42
N LYS A 11 -12.68 2.32 7.72
CA LYS A 11 -11.45 3.10 7.81
C LYS A 11 -11.52 3.94 9.09
N SER A 12 -10.41 4.02 9.79
CA SER A 12 -10.29 4.85 10.97
C SER A 12 -10.56 6.32 10.64
N ASP A 13 -11.34 6.99 11.48
CA ASP A 13 -11.64 8.43 11.34
C ASP A 13 -10.46 9.32 11.77
N LYS A 14 -9.38 8.71 12.28
CA LYS A 14 -8.17 9.40 12.73
C LYS A 14 -7.44 10.03 11.55
N PHE A 15 -6.99 11.26 11.74
CA PHE A 15 -6.18 11.96 10.74
C PHE A 15 -4.81 11.29 10.58
N THR A 16 -4.18 11.46 9.41
CA THR A 16 -2.85 10.92 9.14
C THR A 16 -1.83 11.31 10.22
N ASN A 17 -1.82 12.57 10.66
CA ASN A 17 -0.93 13.01 11.73
C ASN A 17 -1.17 12.30 13.05
N GLU A 18 -2.45 12.07 13.40
CA GLU A 18 -2.78 11.34 14.63
C GLU A 18 -2.28 9.90 14.55
N LEU A 19 -2.50 9.22 13.42
CA LEU A 19 -2.01 7.86 13.20
C LEU A 19 -0.48 7.81 13.24
N VAL A 20 0.20 8.78 12.62
CA VAL A 20 1.66 8.87 12.67
C VAL A 20 2.15 9.04 14.09
N LEU A 21 1.57 9.94 14.88
CA LEU A 21 1.97 10.13 16.29
C LEU A 21 1.74 8.87 17.14
N ARG A 22 0.68 8.08 16.84
CA ARG A 22 0.42 6.79 17.49
C ARG A 22 1.45 5.71 17.13
N LEU A 23 2.24 5.86 16.06
CA LEU A 23 3.34 4.91 15.76
C LEU A 23 4.31 4.77 16.91
N GLY A 24 4.50 5.80 17.73
CA GLY A 24 5.35 5.73 18.93
C GLY A 24 4.92 4.67 19.96
N GLN A 25 3.74 4.06 19.80
CA GLN A 25 3.23 2.97 20.63
C GLN A 25 3.35 1.60 19.96
N SER A 26 3.95 1.53 18.77
CA SER A 26 4.05 0.32 17.94
C SER A 26 5.48 0.12 17.46
N GLU A 27 5.81 -1.11 17.05
CA GLU A 27 7.09 -1.38 16.40
C GLU A 27 7.04 -0.97 14.91
N TYR A 28 7.95 -0.09 14.51
CA TYR A 28 8.16 0.36 13.14
C TYR A 28 9.65 0.61 12.91
N GLU A 29 10.06 0.61 11.65
CA GLU A 29 11.44 0.92 11.27
C GLU A 29 11.56 2.41 10.94
N ASP A 30 11.17 2.81 9.73
CA ASP A 30 11.30 4.17 9.24
C ASP A 30 9.95 4.75 8.81
N ILE A 31 9.78 6.06 8.99
CA ILE A 31 8.64 6.82 8.48
C ILE A 31 9.11 7.62 7.27
N ASN A 32 8.57 7.25 6.11
CA ASN A 32 8.84 7.96 4.85
C ASN A 32 7.72 8.96 4.54
N VAL A 33 8.04 10.25 4.67
CA VAL A 33 7.15 11.35 4.31
C VAL A 33 7.40 11.76 2.87
N LEU A 34 6.36 11.68 2.06
CA LEU A 34 6.34 12.08 0.66
C LEU A 34 5.81 13.51 0.54
N ILE A 35 6.60 14.39 -0.09
CA ILE A 35 6.21 15.74 -0.44
C ILE A 35 6.12 15.84 -1.97
N SER A 36 4.94 16.21 -2.45
CA SER A 36 4.63 16.44 -3.86
C SER A 36 4.14 17.85 -4.08
N ASN A 37 4.13 18.31 -5.34
CA ASN A 37 3.45 19.55 -5.69
C ASN A 37 1.96 19.46 -5.32
N ALA A 38 1.37 20.56 -4.85
CA ALA A 38 -0.06 20.62 -4.56
C ALA A 38 -0.93 20.35 -5.80
N ASP A 39 -0.45 20.72 -6.99
CA ASP A 39 -1.03 20.27 -8.25
C ASP A 39 -0.54 18.85 -8.59
N PRO A 40 -1.41 17.83 -8.62
CA PRO A 40 -1.04 16.44 -8.90
C PRO A 40 -0.40 16.22 -10.29
N ASN A 41 -0.67 17.12 -11.25
CA ASN A 41 -0.12 17.02 -12.60
C ASN A 41 1.25 17.69 -12.74
N SER A 42 1.64 18.49 -11.75
CA SER A 42 2.89 19.24 -11.77
C SER A 42 3.99 18.50 -11.02
N ARG A 43 5.22 18.58 -11.54
CA ARG A 43 6.40 18.05 -10.85
C ARG A 43 6.89 19.08 -9.84
N PHE A 44 7.41 18.61 -8.71
CA PHE A 44 8.16 19.47 -7.82
C PHE A 44 9.49 19.84 -8.51
N PRO A 45 9.83 21.13 -8.65
CA PRO A 45 11.03 21.55 -9.35
C PRO A 45 12.28 21.06 -8.61
N GLN A 46 13.37 20.83 -9.35
CA GLN A 46 14.67 20.56 -8.72
C GLN A 46 15.18 21.85 -8.08
N LEU A 47 14.92 22.00 -6.78
CA LEU A 47 15.47 23.06 -5.96
C LEU A 47 16.93 22.77 -5.62
N ASN A 48 17.69 23.83 -5.35
CA ASN A 48 19.01 23.70 -4.78
C ASN A 48 18.91 22.96 -3.42
N PRO A 49 19.65 21.85 -3.22
CA PRO A 49 19.58 21.05 -1.99
C PRO A 49 19.87 21.84 -0.71
N PHE A 50 20.77 22.84 -0.75
CA PHE A 50 21.11 23.66 0.40
C PHE A 50 19.99 24.63 0.76
N THR A 51 19.29 25.19 -0.23
CA THR A 51 18.10 26.03 0.02
C THR A 51 16.99 25.22 0.66
N LEU A 52 16.75 24.02 0.16
CA LEU A 52 15.77 23.10 0.74
C LEU A 52 16.17 22.68 2.16
N GLN A 53 17.44 22.35 2.39
CA GLN A 53 17.95 22.00 3.71
C GLN A 53 17.78 23.14 4.71
N SER A 54 18.13 24.37 4.33
CA SER A 54 17.96 25.56 5.18
C SER A 54 16.50 25.79 5.53
N PHE A 55 15.60 25.68 4.54
CA PHE A 55 14.15 25.79 4.76
C PHE A 55 13.63 24.74 5.74
N ILE A 56 14.03 23.47 5.59
CA ILE A 56 13.60 22.40 6.49
C ILE A 56 14.11 22.65 7.90
N LYS A 57 15.37 23.09 8.07
CA LYS A 57 15.94 23.42 9.38
C LYS A 57 15.21 24.59 10.07
N ASP A 58 14.74 25.57 9.30
CA ASP A 58 13.94 26.70 9.81
C ASP A 58 12.53 26.27 10.24
N LYS A 59 11.89 25.37 9.49
CA LYS A 59 10.48 24.99 9.72
C LYS A 59 10.28 23.79 10.64
N ILE A 60 11.24 22.89 10.73
CA ILE A 60 11.13 21.64 11.46
C ILE A 60 12.03 21.70 12.68
N ASN A 61 11.43 21.66 13.87
CA ASN A 61 12.16 21.75 15.12
C ASN A 61 13.08 20.54 15.30
N ARG A 62 12.56 19.36 14.93
CA ARG A 62 13.26 18.08 15.07
C ARG A 62 13.99 17.68 13.78
N HIS A 63 14.51 18.65 13.02
CA HIS A 63 15.19 18.39 11.74
C HIS A 63 16.40 17.46 11.87
N ASN A 64 17.04 17.38 13.04
CA ASN A 64 18.15 16.46 13.30
C ASN A 64 17.74 14.98 13.31
N SER A 65 16.45 14.68 13.48
CA SER A 65 15.90 13.33 13.40
C SER A 65 15.71 12.85 11.95
N ILE A 66 15.86 13.74 10.96
CA ILE A 66 15.77 13.38 9.54
C ILE A 66 17.05 12.66 9.14
N GLN A 67 16.91 11.39 8.75
CA GLN A 67 18.04 10.53 8.39
C GLN A 67 18.41 10.66 6.91
N ASN A 68 17.41 10.86 6.05
CA ASN A 68 17.62 10.84 4.61
C ASN A 68 16.65 11.76 3.87
N MET A 69 17.11 12.27 2.73
CA MET A 69 16.29 13.04 1.78
C MET A 69 16.60 12.58 0.35
N LYS A 70 15.57 12.20 -0.39
CA LYS A 70 15.70 11.71 -1.77
C LYS A 70 14.73 12.41 -2.71
N PHE A 71 15.18 12.71 -3.92
CA PHE A 71 14.32 13.14 -5.02
C PHE A 71 13.95 11.94 -5.88
N THR A 72 12.64 11.73 -6.07
CA THR A 72 12.13 10.70 -6.96
C THR A 72 12.19 11.16 -8.42
N ARG A 73 12.28 10.21 -9.36
CA ARG A 73 12.21 10.50 -10.80
C ARG A 73 10.90 11.16 -11.23
N GLN A 74 9.86 11.06 -10.42
CA GLN A 74 8.55 11.68 -10.65
C GLN A 74 8.48 13.14 -10.17
N GLY A 75 9.58 13.70 -9.64
CA GLY A 75 9.59 15.06 -9.11
C GLY A 75 8.85 15.16 -7.79
N LYS A 76 9.12 14.23 -6.86
CA LYS A 76 8.64 14.27 -5.46
C LYS A 76 9.83 14.14 -4.52
N ILE A 77 9.73 14.68 -3.33
CA ILE A 77 10.74 14.56 -2.27
C ILE A 77 10.27 13.49 -1.29
N ILE A 78 11.17 12.61 -0.88
CA ILE A 78 10.96 11.67 0.23
C ILE A 78 11.94 12.05 1.34
N LEU A 79 11.41 12.23 2.54
CA LEU A 79 12.15 12.44 3.77
C LEU A 79 11.95 11.23 4.69
N THR A 80 13.04 10.66 5.18
CA THR A 80 13.03 9.49 6.06
C THR A 80 13.39 9.91 7.47
N THR A 81 12.57 9.52 8.44
CA THR A 81 12.79 9.78 9.87
C THR A 81 12.23 8.63 10.70
N GLN A 82 12.84 8.36 11.86
CA GLN A 82 12.31 7.41 12.85
C GLN A 82 11.48 8.11 13.93
N ASP A 83 11.41 9.43 13.89
CA ASP A 83 10.75 10.24 14.91
C ASP A 83 9.33 10.64 14.44
N PRO A 84 8.26 10.13 15.08
CA PRO A 84 6.89 10.42 14.67
C PRO A 84 6.52 11.89 14.79
N VAL A 85 7.13 12.62 15.73
CA VAL A 85 6.89 14.04 15.91
C VAL A 85 7.48 14.82 14.74
N CYS A 86 8.70 14.45 14.32
CA CYS A 86 9.33 15.01 13.12
C CYS A 86 8.49 14.74 11.86
N ALA A 87 7.99 13.50 11.71
CA ALA A 87 7.13 13.14 10.58
C ALA A 87 5.82 13.96 10.58
N ALA A 88 5.19 14.15 11.74
CA ALA A 88 3.99 14.97 11.87
C ALA A 88 4.25 16.45 11.53
N GLU A 89 5.39 17.02 11.95
CA GLU A 89 5.81 18.37 11.56
C GLU A 89 5.96 18.49 10.03
N LEU A 90 6.59 17.50 9.39
CA LEU A 90 6.75 17.45 7.94
C LEU A 90 5.41 17.35 7.20
N LEU A 91 4.44 16.60 7.73
CA LEU A 91 3.11 16.47 7.15
C LEU A 91 2.29 17.77 7.22
N ASN A 92 2.60 18.67 8.16
CA ASN A 92 1.93 19.97 8.26
C ASN A 92 2.48 21.02 7.29
N LEU A 93 3.49 20.70 6.47
CA LEU A 93 4.02 21.62 5.48
C LEU A 93 3.01 21.85 4.35
N GLU A 94 2.50 23.08 4.25
CA GLU A 94 1.65 23.50 3.12
C GLU A 94 2.47 24.06 1.95
N LYS A 95 3.68 24.56 2.24
CA LYS A 95 4.58 25.16 1.25
C LYS A 95 6.02 24.75 1.52
N VAL A 96 6.80 24.60 0.45
CA VAL A 96 8.25 24.40 0.49
C VAL A 96 8.89 25.42 -0.44
N VAL A 97 9.68 26.35 0.11
CA VAL A 97 10.36 27.42 -0.65
C VAL A 97 9.37 28.15 -1.59
N ASN A 98 8.25 28.62 -1.03
CA ASN A 98 7.14 29.30 -1.73
C ASN A 98 6.33 28.46 -2.71
N ILE A 99 6.63 27.18 -2.88
CA ILE A 99 5.86 26.28 -3.74
C ILE A 99 4.80 25.58 -2.88
N PRO A 100 3.51 25.62 -3.25
CA PRO A 100 2.48 24.87 -2.54
C PRO A 100 2.70 23.37 -2.73
N VAL A 101 2.62 22.62 -1.62
CA VAL A 101 2.88 21.18 -1.60
C VAL A 101 1.71 20.41 -1.02
N SER A 102 1.65 19.13 -1.37
CA SER A 102 0.83 18.13 -0.71
C SER A 102 1.75 17.07 -0.10
N THR A 103 1.52 16.78 1.18
CA THR A 103 2.30 15.86 2.00
C THR A 103 1.49 14.60 2.27
N ASN A 104 2.16 13.45 2.34
CA ASN A 104 1.57 12.19 2.73
C ASN A 104 2.64 11.25 3.29
N VAL A 105 2.26 10.17 3.95
CA VAL A 105 3.17 9.10 4.35
C VAL A 105 3.07 7.95 3.35
N ILE A 106 4.19 7.23 3.17
CA ILE A 106 4.18 5.94 2.50
C ILE A 106 3.62 4.92 3.51
N TRP A 107 2.32 4.66 3.43
CA TRP A 107 1.60 3.81 4.38
C TRP A 107 2.13 2.38 4.41
N GLU A 108 2.62 1.87 3.29
CA GLU A 108 3.20 0.54 3.19
C GLU A 108 4.42 0.32 4.11
N ASP A 109 5.09 1.39 4.52
CA ASP A 109 6.29 1.32 5.36
C ASP A 109 5.94 1.35 6.86
N ILE A 110 4.74 1.82 7.21
CA ILE A 110 4.30 2.02 8.60
C ILE A 110 3.03 1.21 8.95
N THR A 111 2.56 0.35 8.06
CA THR A 111 1.40 -0.50 8.28
C THR A 111 1.66 -1.94 7.85
N SER A 112 0.93 -2.84 8.50
CA SER A 112 0.94 -4.26 8.17
C SER A 112 -0.46 -4.74 7.84
N ARG A 113 -0.53 -5.70 6.94
CA ARG A 113 -1.81 -6.28 6.49
C ARG A 113 -1.87 -7.77 6.74
N PHE A 114 -2.99 -8.22 7.27
CA PHE A 114 -3.24 -9.64 7.53
C PHE A 114 -4.68 -10.04 7.23
N LEU A 115 -4.88 -11.33 7.05
CA LEU A 115 -6.15 -11.98 6.88
C LEU A 115 -6.63 -12.53 8.22
N LEU A 116 -7.86 -12.16 8.57
CA LEU A 116 -8.58 -12.70 9.71
C LEU A 116 -9.76 -13.52 9.19
N TYR A 117 -9.81 -14.78 9.55
CA TYR A 117 -10.79 -15.74 9.03
C TYR A 117 -12.04 -15.77 9.91
N ASP A 118 -13.08 -16.45 9.43
CA ASP A 118 -14.29 -16.80 10.20
C ASP A 118 -15.02 -15.63 10.88
N ILE A 119 -14.84 -14.39 10.40
CA ILE A 119 -15.61 -13.23 10.86
C ILE A 119 -16.99 -13.25 10.18
N PRO A 120 -18.09 -13.45 10.93
CA PRO A 120 -19.42 -13.51 10.34
C PRO A 120 -19.76 -12.22 9.60
N THR A 121 -20.48 -12.31 8.49
CA THR A 121 -20.90 -11.14 7.69
C THR A 121 -21.96 -10.30 8.39
N THR A 122 -22.60 -10.84 9.43
CA THR A 122 -23.57 -10.13 10.27
C THR A 122 -22.91 -9.18 11.28
N VAL A 123 -21.60 -9.32 11.54
CA VAL A 123 -20.87 -8.47 12.47
C VAL A 123 -20.35 -7.25 11.73
N SER A 124 -20.52 -6.06 12.31
CA SER A 124 -20.07 -4.83 11.67
C SER A 124 -18.54 -4.70 11.75
N LEU A 125 -17.91 -4.17 10.71
CA LEU A 125 -16.46 -3.94 10.72
C LEU A 125 -15.97 -2.95 11.81
N PRO A 126 -16.72 -1.89 12.16
CA PRO A 126 -16.36 -1.02 13.30
C PRO A 126 -16.28 -1.78 14.63
N GLU A 127 -17.20 -2.71 14.90
CA GLU A 127 -17.16 -3.54 16.12
C GLU A 127 -15.91 -4.42 16.13
N VAL A 128 -15.60 -5.06 14.99
CA VAL A 128 -14.38 -5.88 14.83
C VAL A 128 -13.13 -5.02 15.07
N ALA A 129 -13.07 -3.81 14.51
CA ALA A 129 -11.94 -2.90 14.70
C ALA A 129 -11.77 -2.50 16.17
N ALA A 130 -12.86 -2.13 16.85
CA ALA A 130 -12.83 -1.75 18.26
C ALA A 130 -12.37 -2.90 19.16
N GLU A 131 -12.85 -4.11 18.90
CA GLU A 131 -12.48 -5.31 19.64
C GLU A 131 -11.01 -5.69 19.44
N LEU A 132 -10.54 -5.73 18.19
CA LEU A 132 -9.14 -6.02 17.87
C LEU A 132 -8.21 -4.98 18.51
N SER A 133 -8.54 -3.70 18.43
CA SER A 133 -7.72 -2.63 18.99
C SER A 133 -7.60 -2.75 20.51
N LYS A 134 -8.73 -2.99 21.19
CA LYS A 134 -8.78 -3.07 22.66
C LYS A 134 -8.06 -4.30 23.21
N ASN A 135 -8.25 -5.47 22.59
CA ASN A 135 -7.77 -6.74 23.14
C ASN A 135 -6.31 -7.05 22.81
N ASN A 136 -5.73 -6.38 21.81
CA ASN A 136 -4.39 -6.65 21.31
C ASN A 136 -3.45 -5.44 21.39
N GLU A 137 -3.93 -4.30 21.92
CA GLU A 137 -3.16 -3.06 22.04
C GLU A 137 -2.58 -2.58 20.69
N ILE A 138 -3.33 -2.80 19.61
CA ILE A 138 -2.98 -2.35 18.26
C ILE A 138 -3.89 -1.23 17.77
N GLU A 139 -3.41 -0.46 16.80
CA GLU A 139 -4.20 0.57 16.14
C GLU A 139 -4.66 0.07 14.75
N ILE A 140 -5.97 -0.03 14.55
CA ILE A 140 -6.55 -0.46 13.27
C ILE A 140 -6.73 0.76 12.34
N VAL A 141 -6.12 0.70 11.16
CA VAL A 141 -6.23 1.74 10.13
C VAL A 141 -7.41 1.49 9.20
N GLU A 142 -7.57 0.25 8.76
CA GLU A 142 -8.58 -0.15 7.78
C GLU A 142 -8.98 -1.61 7.97
N ILE A 143 -10.26 -1.94 7.73
CA ILE A 143 -10.72 -3.31 7.55
C ILE A 143 -11.55 -3.39 6.29
N ARG A 144 -11.36 -4.45 5.49
CA ARG A 144 -12.09 -4.69 4.26
C ARG A 144 -12.61 -6.12 4.18
N ARG A 145 -13.89 -6.28 3.85
CA ARG A 145 -14.47 -7.58 3.47
C ARG A 145 -14.23 -7.85 1.99
N PHE A 146 -13.84 -9.09 1.67
CA PHE A 146 -13.84 -9.54 0.28
C PHE A 146 -15.27 -9.83 -0.19
N VAL A 147 -15.47 -9.72 -1.50
CA VAL A 147 -16.75 -9.99 -2.16
C VAL A 147 -16.46 -10.98 -3.29
N LYS A 148 -17.33 -11.97 -3.48
CA LYS A 148 -17.18 -12.92 -4.61
C LYS A 148 -17.26 -12.19 -5.94
N GLN A 149 -16.40 -12.56 -6.88
CA GLN A 149 -16.61 -12.18 -8.27
C GLN A 149 -17.91 -12.86 -8.73
N ASN A 150 -18.87 -12.07 -9.21
CA ASN A 150 -20.21 -12.47 -9.70
C ASN A 150 -21.35 -12.52 -8.66
N ASN A 151 -21.13 -12.19 -7.39
CA ASN A 151 -22.21 -11.97 -6.43
C ASN A 151 -21.81 -10.88 -5.42
N THR A 152 -22.76 -10.07 -4.94
CA THR A 152 -22.51 -9.06 -3.90
C THR A 152 -22.31 -9.66 -2.50
N GLN A 153 -22.39 -10.98 -2.37
CA GLN A 153 -22.14 -11.72 -1.13
C GLN A 153 -20.71 -11.52 -0.62
N GLU A 154 -20.65 -11.11 0.64
CA GLU A 154 -19.43 -10.96 1.41
C GLU A 154 -18.84 -12.33 1.76
N THR A 155 -17.52 -12.40 1.81
CA THR A 155 -16.79 -13.62 2.13
C THR A 155 -15.75 -13.37 3.20
N SER A 156 -15.56 -14.38 4.04
CA SER A 156 -14.33 -14.59 4.79
C SER A 156 -13.18 -14.96 3.84
N PRO A 157 -11.93 -14.54 4.10
CA PRO A 157 -11.47 -13.74 5.26
C PRO A 157 -11.78 -12.24 5.14
N VAL A 158 -11.55 -11.49 6.22
CA VAL A 158 -11.43 -10.03 6.18
C VAL A 158 -9.97 -9.63 6.12
N LEU A 159 -9.67 -8.59 5.33
CA LEU A 159 -8.36 -7.97 5.28
C LEU A 159 -8.31 -6.87 6.33
N VAL A 160 -7.35 -6.96 7.24
CA VAL A 160 -7.11 -5.96 8.29
C VAL A 160 -5.79 -5.27 8.01
N THR A 161 -5.78 -3.94 8.07
CA THR A 161 -4.59 -3.10 8.04
C THR A 161 -4.41 -2.49 9.42
N MET A 162 -3.30 -2.82 10.07
CA MET A 162 -2.91 -2.26 11.35
C MET A 162 -1.73 -1.31 11.20
N LEU A 163 -1.62 -0.36 12.12
CA LEU A 163 -0.45 0.49 12.27
C LEU A 163 0.71 -0.34 12.86
N GLY A 164 1.93 -0.06 12.40
CA GLY A 164 3.12 -0.80 12.76
C GLY A 164 3.50 -1.87 11.74
N THR A 165 4.76 -2.27 11.77
CA THR A 165 5.36 -3.24 10.83
C THR A 165 5.34 -4.65 11.37
N ARG A 166 5.35 -4.84 12.70
CA ARG A 166 5.43 -6.17 13.28
C ARG A 166 4.07 -6.83 13.47
N LEU A 167 3.75 -7.84 12.65
CA LEU A 167 2.54 -8.65 12.81
C LEU A 167 2.66 -9.67 13.96
N PRO A 168 1.70 -9.74 14.89
CA PRO A 168 1.66 -10.84 15.84
C PRO A 168 1.28 -12.14 15.13
N GLY A 169 1.72 -13.30 15.61
CA GLY A 169 1.33 -14.58 15.00
C GLY A 169 -0.15 -14.95 15.22
N TYR A 170 -0.77 -14.33 16.24
CA TYR A 170 -2.13 -14.57 16.67
C TYR A 170 -2.80 -13.25 17.08
N MET A 171 -4.11 -13.18 16.91
CA MET A 171 -4.94 -12.07 17.35
C MET A 171 -6.03 -12.60 18.29
N LYS A 172 -6.19 -11.93 19.42
CA LYS A 172 -7.30 -12.17 20.34
C LYS A 172 -8.54 -11.48 19.81
N ILE A 173 -9.56 -12.27 19.51
CA ILE A 173 -10.89 -11.80 19.14
C ILE A 173 -11.93 -12.68 19.84
N TRP A 174 -12.93 -12.05 20.43
CA TRP A 174 -13.85 -12.62 21.40
C TRP A 174 -13.10 -13.31 22.54
N PHE A 175 -13.28 -14.62 22.66
CA PHE A 175 -12.61 -15.46 23.64
C PHE A 175 -11.62 -16.43 22.97
N THR A 176 -11.20 -16.12 21.74
CA THR A 176 -10.33 -17.00 20.94
C THR A 176 -9.05 -16.28 20.52
N ASN A 177 -7.95 -17.02 20.50
CA ASN A 177 -6.70 -16.59 19.90
C ASN A 177 -6.62 -17.17 18.49
N GLN A 178 -6.93 -16.35 17.50
CA GLN A 178 -6.96 -16.78 16.11
C GLN A 178 -5.61 -16.56 15.45
N ARG A 179 -5.11 -17.58 14.76
CA ARG A 179 -3.90 -17.44 13.94
C ARG A 179 -4.19 -16.51 12.78
N ILE A 180 -3.32 -15.53 12.56
CA ILE A 180 -3.43 -14.63 11.41
C ILE A 180 -2.47 -15.03 10.30
N GLN A 181 -2.81 -14.64 9.08
CA GLN A 181 -1.97 -14.86 7.91
C GLN A 181 -1.62 -13.52 7.27
N SER A 182 -0.34 -13.23 7.10
CA SER A 182 0.10 -12.02 6.38
C SER A 182 -0.52 -11.95 4.99
N PHE A 183 -0.99 -10.76 4.61
CA PHE A 183 -1.57 -10.54 3.31
C PHE A 183 -0.48 -10.19 2.30
N ILE A 184 -0.18 -11.12 1.40
CA ILE A 184 0.79 -10.92 0.33
C ILE A 184 0.07 -10.39 -0.90
N ASP A 185 0.49 -9.22 -1.38
CA ASP A 185 -0.04 -8.66 -2.62
C ASP A 185 0.26 -9.56 -3.82
N ARG A 186 -0.62 -9.47 -4.82
CA ARG A 186 -0.35 -10.08 -6.12
C ARG A 186 0.55 -9.16 -6.94
N PRO A 187 1.50 -9.72 -7.71
CA PRO A 187 2.26 -8.98 -8.70
C PRO A 187 1.34 -8.10 -9.56
N ARG A 188 1.67 -6.81 -9.63
CA ARG A 188 0.92 -5.89 -10.48
C ARG A 188 1.23 -6.23 -11.94
N GLN A 189 0.20 -6.62 -12.68
CA GLN A 189 0.30 -6.90 -14.09
C GLN A 189 -0.37 -5.79 -14.90
N CYS A 190 0.32 -5.29 -15.92
CA CYS A 190 -0.25 -4.33 -16.86
C CYS A 190 -1.45 -4.96 -17.58
N THR A 191 -2.60 -4.31 -17.53
CA THR A 191 -3.84 -4.81 -18.15
C THR A 191 -3.85 -4.63 -19.68
N LYS A 192 -2.95 -3.81 -20.24
CA LYS A 192 -2.83 -3.61 -21.69
C LYS A 192 -1.90 -4.63 -22.34
N CYS A 193 -0.67 -4.73 -21.82
CA CYS A 193 0.38 -5.56 -22.42
C CYS A 193 0.77 -6.80 -21.61
N TYR A 194 0.13 -7.04 -20.46
CA TYR A 194 0.37 -8.17 -19.55
C TYR A 194 1.79 -8.31 -18.99
N SER A 195 2.63 -7.28 -19.16
CA SER A 195 3.95 -7.19 -18.53
C SER A 195 3.85 -6.89 -17.04
N PHE A 196 4.76 -7.45 -16.25
CA PHE A 196 4.92 -7.13 -14.82
C PHE A 196 5.79 -5.90 -14.55
N MET A 197 6.47 -5.35 -15.57
CA MET A 197 7.50 -4.32 -15.37
C MET A 197 6.95 -2.91 -15.10
N HIS A 198 5.69 -2.65 -15.42
CA HIS A 198 5.11 -1.32 -15.28
C HIS A 198 3.61 -1.37 -14.99
N PRO A 199 3.06 -0.35 -14.30
CA PRO A 199 1.62 -0.24 -14.10
C PRO A 199 0.89 0.15 -15.38
N SER A 200 -0.37 -0.25 -15.53
CA SER A 200 -1.18 0.04 -16.73
C SER A 200 -1.28 1.53 -17.10
N ARG A 201 -1.18 2.42 -16.11
CA ARG A 201 -1.33 3.87 -16.27
C ARG A 201 -0.20 4.51 -17.09
N VAL A 202 1.01 3.96 -17.02
CA VAL A 202 2.17 4.45 -17.79
C VAL A 202 2.42 3.62 -19.06
N CYS A 203 1.52 2.69 -19.36
CA CYS A 203 1.66 1.83 -20.53
C CYS A 203 1.22 2.55 -21.80
N GLU A 204 2.18 2.78 -22.69
CA GLU A 204 1.99 3.35 -24.03
C GLU A 204 1.74 2.28 -25.11
N LYS A 205 1.83 1.00 -24.76
CA LYS A 205 1.60 -0.10 -25.71
C LYS A 205 0.11 -0.27 -26.01
N ILE A 206 -0.17 -0.71 -27.24
CA ILE A 206 -1.49 -1.12 -27.69
C ILE A 206 -1.93 -2.36 -26.90
N PRO A 207 -3.20 -2.46 -26.46
CA PRO A 207 -3.71 -3.66 -25.81
C PRO A 207 -3.53 -4.90 -26.68
N VAL A 208 -3.02 -5.98 -26.10
CA VAL A 208 -2.82 -7.28 -26.77
C VAL A 208 -3.73 -8.33 -26.15
N CYS A 209 -3.88 -9.50 -26.78
CA CYS A 209 -4.59 -10.62 -26.18
C CYS A 209 -3.79 -11.23 -25.02
N HIS A 210 -4.43 -11.50 -23.88
CA HIS A 210 -3.78 -12.19 -22.76
C HIS A 210 -3.36 -13.63 -23.10
N SER A 211 -4.08 -14.29 -24.02
CA SER A 211 -3.84 -15.69 -24.37
C SER A 211 -2.65 -15.87 -25.30
N CYS A 212 -2.52 -15.04 -26.34
CA CYS A 212 -1.50 -15.23 -27.38
C CYS A 212 -0.54 -14.05 -27.56
N GLY A 213 -0.76 -12.91 -26.89
CA GLY A 213 0.12 -11.75 -26.96
C GLY A 213 0.03 -10.91 -28.24
N VAL A 214 -0.88 -11.25 -29.16
CA VAL A 214 -1.08 -10.54 -30.44
C VAL A 214 -2.29 -9.61 -30.36
N ILE A 215 -2.28 -8.54 -31.16
CA ILE A 215 -3.42 -7.61 -31.29
C ILE A 215 -4.46 -8.26 -32.18
N HIS A 216 -5.64 -8.54 -31.63
CA HIS A 216 -6.81 -8.98 -32.39
C HIS A 216 -8.10 -8.66 -31.63
N SER A 217 -9.22 -8.69 -32.34
CA SER A 217 -10.56 -8.53 -31.78
C SER A 217 -11.30 -9.87 -31.76
N GLY A 218 -12.21 -10.07 -30.81
CA GLY A 218 -13.01 -11.29 -30.71
C GLY A 218 -12.27 -12.49 -30.11
N ILE A 219 -12.80 -13.69 -30.35
CA ILE A 219 -12.32 -14.94 -29.75
C ILE A 219 -10.90 -15.25 -30.28
N CYS A 220 -9.98 -15.52 -29.37
CA CYS A 220 -8.62 -15.90 -29.72
C CYS A 220 -8.61 -17.32 -30.31
N GLN A 221 -8.14 -17.45 -31.56
CA GLN A 221 -7.95 -18.75 -32.22
C GLN A 221 -6.47 -19.17 -32.31
N VAL A 222 -5.57 -18.31 -31.86
CA VAL A 222 -4.12 -18.56 -31.88
C VAL A 222 -3.75 -19.43 -30.67
N PRO A 223 -2.80 -20.38 -30.82
CA PRO A 223 -2.24 -21.11 -29.68
C PRO A 223 -1.78 -20.17 -28.57
N GLN A 224 -1.92 -20.60 -27.32
CA GLN A 224 -1.53 -19.79 -26.19
C GLN A 224 -0.02 -19.55 -26.20
N LYS A 225 0.38 -18.30 -25.95
CA LYS A 225 1.77 -17.90 -25.88
C LYS A 225 1.92 -16.74 -24.91
N CYS A 226 2.69 -16.98 -23.84
CA CYS A 226 2.88 -16.03 -22.77
C CYS A 226 3.82 -14.89 -23.21
N VAL A 227 3.36 -13.64 -23.14
CA VAL A 227 4.19 -12.46 -23.48
C VAL A 227 5.41 -12.28 -22.58
N ASN A 228 5.37 -12.86 -21.37
CA ASN A 228 6.43 -12.70 -20.38
C ASN A 228 7.51 -13.75 -20.56
N CYS A 229 7.14 -15.04 -20.52
CA CYS A 229 8.11 -16.15 -20.54
C CYS A 229 8.16 -16.93 -21.86
N GLN A 230 7.36 -16.55 -22.86
CA GLN A 230 7.25 -17.20 -24.17
C GLN A 230 6.77 -18.66 -24.14
N GLY A 231 6.20 -19.14 -23.03
CA GLY A 231 5.69 -20.50 -22.89
C GLY A 231 4.25 -20.69 -23.37
N ASP A 232 3.82 -21.95 -23.49
CA ASP A 232 2.52 -22.36 -24.04
C ASP A 232 1.36 -22.21 -23.04
N HIS A 233 1.16 -21.00 -22.54
CA HIS A 233 0.06 -20.66 -21.63
C HIS A 233 -0.31 -19.17 -21.73
N SER A 234 -1.52 -18.82 -21.28
CA SER A 234 -1.96 -17.43 -21.15
C SER A 234 -1.06 -16.62 -20.21
N ALA A 235 -0.81 -15.34 -20.53
CA ALA A 235 -0.02 -14.42 -19.71
C ALA A 235 -0.56 -14.21 -18.28
N THR A 236 -1.81 -14.58 -18.03
CA THR A 236 -2.47 -14.54 -16.71
C THR A 236 -2.31 -15.83 -15.89
N SER A 237 -1.58 -16.83 -16.43
CA SER A 237 -1.36 -18.10 -15.74
C SER A 237 -0.51 -17.93 -14.48
N LYS A 238 -0.99 -18.48 -13.36
CA LYS A 238 -0.24 -18.55 -12.10
C LYS A 238 0.93 -19.54 -12.14
N GLY A 239 0.97 -20.41 -13.13
CA GLY A 239 2.10 -21.32 -13.37
C GLY A 239 3.25 -20.69 -14.16
N CYS A 240 3.10 -19.45 -14.62
CA CYS A 240 4.16 -18.76 -15.37
C CYS A 240 5.40 -18.57 -14.48
N PRO A 241 6.61 -18.97 -14.92
CA PRO A 241 7.84 -18.81 -14.14
C PRO A 241 8.12 -17.37 -13.72
N LEU A 242 7.80 -16.39 -14.58
CA LEU A 242 7.94 -14.98 -14.24
C LEU A 242 6.89 -14.51 -13.24
N TYR A 243 5.65 -15.01 -13.31
CA TYR A 243 4.66 -14.71 -12.27
C TYR A 243 5.10 -15.25 -10.91
N ILE A 244 5.62 -16.48 -10.85
CA ILE A 244 6.13 -17.10 -9.63
C ILE A 244 7.29 -16.27 -9.07
N LYS A 245 8.23 -15.85 -9.93
CA LYS A 245 9.34 -14.97 -9.53
C LYS A 245 8.85 -13.67 -8.89
N GLU A 246 7.94 -12.96 -9.56
CA GLU A 246 7.38 -11.70 -9.02
C GLU A 246 6.58 -11.94 -7.73
N GLN A 247 5.87 -13.07 -7.62
CA GLN A 247 5.13 -13.45 -6.42
C GLN A 247 6.09 -13.70 -5.24
N ASN A 248 7.24 -14.32 -5.48
CA ASN A 248 8.27 -14.53 -4.45
C ASN A 248 8.89 -13.20 -4.00
N ILE A 249 9.08 -12.23 -4.90
CA ILE A 249 9.53 -10.87 -4.52
C ILE A 249 8.49 -10.20 -3.60
N MET A 250 7.20 -10.29 -3.94
CA MET A 250 6.13 -9.74 -3.09
C MET A 250 6.09 -10.42 -1.72
N GLU A 251 6.37 -11.72 -1.66
CA GLU A 251 6.44 -12.47 -0.42
C GLU A 251 7.66 -12.09 0.43
N LEU A 252 8.83 -11.94 -0.19
CA LEU A 252 10.06 -11.49 0.47
C LEU A 252 9.89 -10.09 1.04
N LYS A 253 9.32 -9.18 0.22
CA LYS A 253 8.94 -7.83 0.63
C LYS A 253 8.05 -7.84 1.87
N CYS A 254 7.00 -8.66 1.86
CA CYS A 254 6.04 -8.73 2.95
C CYS A 254 6.63 -9.33 4.24
N ARG A 255 7.51 -10.33 4.12
CA ARG A 255 8.11 -11.01 5.29
C ARG A 255 9.20 -10.20 5.98
N ASN A 256 9.93 -9.41 5.21
CA ASN A 256 11.11 -8.69 5.67
C ASN A 256 10.89 -7.16 5.74
N HIS A 257 9.66 -6.68 5.51
CA HIS A 257 9.31 -5.26 5.51
C HIS A 257 10.16 -4.39 4.57
N LEU A 258 10.59 -4.98 3.44
CA LEU A 258 11.46 -4.32 2.48
C LEU A 258 10.68 -3.42 1.51
N THR A 259 11.38 -2.51 0.85
CA THR A 259 10.86 -1.89 -0.36
C THR A 259 10.94 -2.86 -1.54
N ILE A 260 10.18 -2.60 -2.61
CA ILE A 260 10.24 -3.42 -3.85
C ILE A 260 11.65 -3.42 -4.46
N ALA A 261 12.44 -2.36 -4.24
CA ALA A 261 13.79 -2.26 -4.78
C ALA A 261 14.83 -3.09 -4.01
N GLU A 262 14.53 -3.42 -2.74
CA GLU A 262 15.40 -4.21 -1.86
C GLU A 262 15.10 -5.71 -1.91
N ALA A 263 13.87 -6.08 -2.28
CA ALA A 263 13.41 -7.46 -2.44
C ALA A 263 13.80 -8.05 -3.82
#